data_AF-A0AAW0GRY9-F1
#
_entry.id   AF-A0AAW0GRY9-F1
#
_cell.length_a   1.000
_cell.length_b   1.000
_cell.length_c   1.000
_cell.angle_alpha   90.00
_cell.angle_beta   90.00
_cell.angle_gamma   90.00
#
_symmetry.space_group_name_H-M   'P 1'
#
loop_
_entity.id
_entity.type
_entity.pdbx_description
1 polymer ?
#
loop_
_entity_poly.entity_id
_entity_poly.type
_entity_poly.pdbx_seq_one_letter_code
_entity_poly.pdbx_strand_id
1 'polypeptide(L)'
;MLLNAQCTICFENLGDELPPMATQCGHLYCLDCATFCFATEKPCATCRTPQKLGKVIKLFPNYTAPDASSRIQRDQPVEAGDEIMESARQLLAETSMQADDAEAVVHRILHSINETASPNFDIRPLLRSLGTVFSELRSEIQRLRTLKETQLERDRVQIQELVQQVERERSHAKDDIRKYRQAYKQRKADLEEEKRVMQDQLDKARQSIVLATTQLQTNQHELTRLTGEVDQLRKSSLRYQKKYHALRQSQRSLKQSASVRIDDELEVV
;
A
#
# COMPACT_ATOMS: atom_id res chain seq x y z
N MET A 1 20.16 30.10 -10.80
CA MET A 1 18.87 29.42 -10.55
C MET A 1 18.65 29.39 -9.05
N LEU A 2 17.74 30.22 -8.54
CA LEU A 2 17.32 30.14 -7.14
C LEU A 2 16.58 28.80 -6.97
N LEU A 3 17.03 27.96 -6.04
CA LEU A 3 16.28 26.75 -5.68
C LEU A 3 14.96 27.19 -5.05
N ASN A 4 13.85 26.97 -5.77
CA ASN A 4 12.51 27.19 -5.24
C ASN A 4 12.21 26.12 -4.18
N ALA A 5 12.61 26.38 -2.94
CA ALA A 5 12.24 25.53 -1.82
C ALA A 5 10.71 25.64 -1.60
N GLN A 6 10.02 24.51 -1.50
CA GLN A 6 8.56 24.46 -1.30
C GLN A 6 8.23 23.71 -0.01
N CYS A 7 7.16 24.13 0.67
CA CYS A 7 6.64 23.42 1.83
C CYS A 7 6.04 22.08 1.40
N THR A 8 6.42 20.97 2.02
CA THR A 8 5.90 19.64 1.66
C THR A 8 4.46 19.35 2.11
N ILE A 9 3.82 20.29 2.83
CA ILE A 9 2.43 20.15 3.31
C ILE A 9 1.48 21.05 2.51
N CYS A 10 1.75 22.36 2.43
CA CYS A 10 0.90 23.31 1.72
C CYS A 10 1.34 23.57 0.27
N PHE A 11 2.52 23.11 -0.14
CA PHE A 11 3.11 23.33 -1.47
C PHE A 11 3.39 24.80 -1.83
N GLU A 12 3.36 25.72 -0.85
CA GLU A 12 3.74 27.12 -1.05
C GLU A 12 5.26 27.27 -1.16
N ASN A 13 5.70 28.26 -1.95
CA ASN A 13 7.11 28.62 -2.09
C ASN A 13 7.61 29.29 -0.80
N LEU A 14 8.74 28.81 -0.29
CA LEU A 14 9.38 29.33 0.93
C LEU A 14 10.27 30.52 0.57
N GLY A 15 10.14 31.60 1.33
CA GLY A 15 10.77 32.88 1.07
C GLY A 15 10.76 33.79 2.29
N ASP A 16 10.93 35.10 2.08
CA ASP A 16 10.94 36.07 3.18
C ASP A 16 9.60 36.15 3.93
N GLU A 17 8.47 36.00 3.21
CA GLU A 17 7.13 35.99 3.80
C GLU A 17 6.80 34.67 4.53
N LEU A 18 7.37 33.56 4.05
CA LEU A 18 7.14 32.21 4.58
C LEU A 18 8.48 31.57 4.97
N PRO A 19 9.01 31.89 6.16
CA PRO A 19 10.36 31.48 6.54
C PRO A 19 10.45 29.95 6.61
N PRO A 20 11.43 29.34 5.91
CA PRO A 20 11.59 27.90 5.89
C PRO A 20 11.99 27.34 7.26
N MET A 21 11.38 26.22 7.64
CA MET A 21 11.75 25.41 8.78
C MET A 21 12.25 24.04 8.32
N ALA A 22 13.42 23.63 8.81
CA ALA A 22 14.02 22.34 8.51
C ALA A 22 13.92 21.38 9.70
N THR A 23 13.47 20.16 9.43
CA THR A 23 13.55 19.05 10.38
C THR A 23 14.97 18.48 10.47
N GLN A 24 15.26 17.66 11.49
CA GLN A 24 16.57 17.01 11.60
C GLN A 24 16.86 16.03 10.45
N CYS A 25 15.81 15.54 9.78
CA CYS A 25 15.92 14.70 8.58
C CYS A 25 16.04 15.51 7.27
N GLY A 26 16.14 16.84 7.32
CA GLY A 26 16.37 17.69 6.15
C GLY A 26 15.12 18.12 5.35
N HIS A 27 13.93 17.67 5.72
CA HIS A 27 12.68 18.07 5.04
C HIS A 27 12.24 19.47 5.48
N LEU A 28 11.74 20.26 4.50
CA LEU A 28 11.37 21.65 4.65
C LEU A 28 9.84 21.84 4.75
N TYR A 29 9.46 22.79 5.61
CA TYR A 29 8.08 23.20 5.89
C TYR A 29 8.02 24.73 6.05
N CYS A 30 6.87 25.35 5.83
CA CYS A 30 6.64 26.71 6.34
C CYS A 30 6.42 26.69 7.86
N LEU A 31 6.59 27.85 8.51
CA LEU A 31 6.47 28.00 9.97
C LEU A 31 5.14 27.45 10.52
N ASP A 32 4.02 27.76 9.86
CA ASP A 32 2.69 27.37 10.31
C ASP A 32 2.47 25.86 10.20
N CYS A 33 2.87 25.27 9.06
CA CYS A 33 2.77 23.83 8.84
C CYS A 33 3.66 23.03 9.78
N ALA A 34 4.89 23.49 10.05
CA ALA A 34 5.78 22.86 11.01
C ALA A 34 5.22 22.92 12.43
N THR A 35 4.72 24.08 12.85
CA THR A 35 4.14 24.26 14.18
C THR A 35 2.92 23.37 14.36
N PHE A 36 2.00 23.35 13.40
CA PHE A 36 0.82 22.48 13.44
C PHE A 36 1.16 20.99 13.47
N CYS A 37 2.10 20.55 12.63
CA CYS A 37 2.50 19.14 12.56
C CYS A 37 3.19 18.68 13.84
N PHE A 38 4.19 19.43 14.32
CA PHE A 38 5.07 18.98 15.40
C PHE A 38 4.61 19.40 16.80
N ALA A 39 3.64 20.31 16.95
CA ALA A 39 2.99 20.56 18.24
C ALA A 39 2.19 19.35 18.76
N THR A 40 1.74 18.49 17.85
CA THR A 40 1.01 17.25 18.17
C THR A 40 1.90 16.00 18.16
N GLU A 41 3.23 16.18 18.23
CA GLU A 41 4.24 15.10 18.19
C GLU A 41 4.12 14.15 16.99
N LYS A 42 3.56 14.61 15.86
CA LYS A 42 3.47 13.80 14.65
C LYS A 42 4.85 13.59 14.02
N PRO A 43 5.09 12.43 13.36
CA PRO A 43 6.32 12.21 12.62
C PRO A 43 6.39 13.11 11.38
N CYS A 44 7.60 13.31 10.85
CA CYS A 44 7.85 14.02 9.59
C CYS A 44 6.90 13.52 8.48
N ALA A 45 6.24 14.44 7.77
CA ALA A 45 5.27 14.09 6.73
C ALA A 45 5.89 13.31 5.56
N THR A 46 7.20 13.49 5.31
CA THR A 46 7.90 12.88 4.17
C THR A 46 8.54 11.54 4.53
N CYS A 47 9.44 11.52 5.51
CA CYS A 47 10.19 10.31 5.87
C CYS A 47 9.63 9.54 7.08
N ARG A 48 8.58 10.04 7.73
CA ARG A 48 7.96 9.44 8.92
C ARG A 48 8.88 9.28 10.15
N THR A 49 10.05 9.90 10.14
CA THR A 49 10.92 9.95 11.32
C THR A 49 10.28 10.83 12.41
N PRO A 50 10.19 10.40 13.68
CA PRO A 50 9.69 11.22 14.78
C PRO A 50 10.47 12.53 14.92
N GLN A 51 9.77 13.64 15.11
CA GLN A 51 10.36 14.97 15.30
C GLN A 51 9.65 15.69 16.44
N LYS A 52 10.39 16.50 17.21
CA LYS A 52 9.84 17.39 18.25
C LYS A 52 9.91 18.83 17.75
N LEU A 53 8.89 19.65 18.03
CA LEU A 53 8.84 21.05 17.58
C LEU A 53 10.10 21.85 17.96
N GLY A 54 10.59 21.70 19.20
CA GLY A 54 11.82 22.36 19.66
C GLY A 54 13.12 21.87 19.02
N LYS A 55 13.06 20.87 18.14
CA LYS A 55 14.20 20.37 17.34
C LYS A 55 14.15 20.79 15.87
N VAL A 56 13.08 21.47 15.45
CA VAL A 56 12.96 22.03 14.10
C VAL A 56 13.70 23.35 14.06
N ILE A 57 14.53 23.55 13.03
CA ILE A 57 15.43 24.69 12.91
C ILE A 57 14.82 25.69 11.93
N LYS A 58 14.63 26.95 12.36
CA LYS A 58 14.25 28.04 11.46
C LYS A 58 15.47 28.45 10.63
N LEU A 59 15.36 28.41 9.31
CA LEU A 59 16.41 28.82 8.40
C LEU A 59 16.25 30.31 8.04
N PHE A 60 17.37 31.00 7.83
CA PHE A 60 17.43 32.39 7.38
C PHE A 60 18.26 32.45 6.09
N PRO A 61 17.64 32.19 4.93
CA PRO A 61 18.36 32.24 3.66
C PRO A 61 18.82 33.67 3.39
N ASN A 62 20.10 33.84 3.08
CA ASN A 62 20.63 35.14 2.70
C ASN A 62 20.34 35.36 1.21
N TYR A 63 19.19 35.96 0.90
CA TYR A 63 18.75 36.22 -0.48
C TYR A 63 19.45 37.42 -1.14
N THR A 64 20.54 37.95 -0.57
CA THR A 64 21.32 39.01 -1.24
C THR A 64 21.76 38.52 -2.62
N ALA A 65 21.17 39.11 -3.67
CA ALA A 65 21.55 38.83 -5.04
C ALA A 65 23.04 39.13 -5.23
N PRO A 66 23.80 38.30 -5.96
CA PRO A 66 25.20 38.59 -6.23
C PRO A 66 25.31 39.89 -7.03
N ASP A 67 25.87 40.93 -6.43
CA ASP A 67 26.14 42.20 -7.08
C ASP A 67 27.05 41.98 -8.31
N ALA A 68 26.52 42.28 -9.49
CA ALA A 68 27.14 42.05 -10.79
C ALA A 68 28.24 43.08 -11.16
N SER A 69 28.94 43.65 -10.18
CA SER A 69 29.74 44.88 -10.36
C SER A 69 31.21 44.74 -9.93
N SER A 70 31.92 43.74 -10.46
CA SER A 70 33.40 43.72 -10.43
C SER A 70 34.02 43.39 -11.79
N ARG A 71 33.86 44.29 -12.77
CA ARG A 71 34.69 44.32 -13.98
C ARG A 71 35.98 45.08 -13.70
N ILE A 72 37.08 44.34 -13.59
CA ILE A 72 38.45 44.87 -13.54
C ILE A 72 38.87 45.24 -14.96
N GLN A 73 39.07 46.53 -15.24
CA GLN A 73 39.68 47.02 -16.48
C GLN A 73 41.20 46.77 -16.42
N ARG A 74 41.73 46.10 -17.44
CA ARG A 74 43.16 46.08 -17.75
C ARG A 74 43.34 46.64 -19.15
N ASP A 75 44.14 47.70 -19.25
CA ASP A 75 44.50 48.37 -20.49
C ASP A 75 45.57 47.60 -21.29
N GLN A 76 45.43 47.76 -22.60
CA GLN A 76 46.14 47.26 -23.79
C GLN A 76 47.68 47.33 -23.77
N PRO A 77 48.40 46.46 -24.53
CA PRO A 77 48.31 46.40 -26.01
C PRO A 77 48.34 44.98 -26.61
N VAL A 78 47.21 44.51 -27.15
CA VAL A 78 47.07 43.22 -27.87
C VAL A 78 46.09 43.32 -29.06
N GLU A 79 45.78 44.50 -29.62
CA GLU A 79 44.65 44.65 -30.57
C GLU A 79 44.68 43.70 -31.78
N ALA A 80 45.83 43.47 -32.41
CA ALA A 80 45.92 42.55 -33.54
C ALA A 80 45.93 41.06 -33.14
N GLY A 81 46.39 40.74 -31.93
CA GLY A 81 46.34 39.36 -31.40
C GLY A 81 44.95 39.01 -30.89
N ASP A 82 44.26 39.98 -30.29
CA ASP A 82 42.92 39.82 -29.74
C ASP A 82 41.89 39.64 -30.85
N GLU A 83 41.98 40.34 -31.99
CA GLU A 83 41.05 40.10 -33.12
C GLU A 83 41.19 38.69 -33.72
N ILE A 84 42.43 38.19 -33.85
CA ILE A 84 42.68 36.84 -34.36
C ILE A 84 42.24 35.79 -33.34
N MET A 85 42.51 36.02 -32.05
CA MET A 85 42.11 35.12 -30.98
C MET A 85 40.61 35.13 -30.73
N GLU A 86 39.95 36.28 -30.88
CA GLU A 86 38.49 36.41 -30.75
C GLU A 86 37.79 35.76 -31.94
N SER A 87 38.29 35.95 -33.16
CA SER A 87 37.80 35.23 -34.34
C SER A 87 37.96 33.71 -34.18
N ALA A 88 39.10 33.26 -33.64
CA ALA A 88 39.31 31.84 -33.35
C ALA A 88 38.37 31.33 -32.24
N ARG A 89 38.11 32.11 -31.18
CA ARG A 89 37.15 31.77 -30.11
C ARG A 89 35.72 31.72 -30.63
N GLN A 90 35.33 32.64 -31.49
CA GLN A 90 33.99 32.72 -32.06
C GLN A 90 33.73 31.52 -33.00
N LEU A 91 34.71 31.17 -33.83
CA LEU A 91 34.67 29.95 -34.64
C LEU A 91 34.61 28.67 -33.79
N LEU A 92 35.33 28.63 -32.66
CA LEU A 92 35.26 27.52 -31.71
C LEU A 92 33.92 27.43 -30.96
N ALA A 93 33.26 28.56 -30.70
CA ALA A 93 31.98 28.61 -30.00
C ALA A 93 30.78 28.27 -30.90
N GLU A 94 30.85 28.66 -32.18
CA GLU A 94 29.80 28.39 -33.18
C GLU A 94 29.81 26.94 -33.66
N THR A 95 30.98 26.29 -33.61
CA THR A 95 31.12 24.90 -34.02
C THR A 95 30.73 23.99 -32.87
N SER A 96 29.46 23.57 -32.82
CA SER A 96 28.98 22.47 -31.97
C SER A 96 29.92 21.28 -32.16
N MET A 97 30.80 21.02 -31.19
CA MET A 97 31.96 20.12 -31.30
C MET A 97 31.57 18.65 -31.53
N GLN A 98 31.12 18.32 -32.74
CA GLN A 98 31.34 17.00 -33.30
C GLN A 98 32.80 16.97 -33.77
N ALA A 99 33.46 15.87 -33.42
CA ALA A 99 34.91 15.82 -33.51
C ALA A 99 35.43 15.72 -34.95
N ASP A 100 34.53 15.64 -35.95
CA ASP A 100 34.83 15.70 -37.38
C ASP A 100 34.88 17.16 -37.89
N ASP A 101 34.26 18.12 -37.20
CA ASP A 101 34.26 19.54 -37.58
C ASP A 101 35.54 20.27 -37.13
N ALA A 102 36.30 19.67 -36.20
CA ALA A 102 37.51 20.26 -35.65
C ALA A 102 38.59 20.49 -36.73
N GLU A 103 38.75 19.56 -37.67
CA GLU A 103 39.73 19.68 -38.76
C GLU A 103 39.37 20.82 -39.73
N ALA A 104 38.08 21.00 -40.01
CA ALA A 104 37.57 22.11 -40.82
C ALA A 104 37.75 23.48 -40.13
N VAL A 105 37.59 23.55 -38.81
CA VAL A 105 37.87 24.77 -38.03
C VAL A 105 39.36 25.13 -38.06
N VAL A 106 40.24 24.15 -37.90
CA VAL A 106 41.71 24.36 -37.98
C VAL A 106 42.11 24.89 -39.35
N HIS A 107 41.57 24.32 -40.44
CA HIS A 107 41.84 24.80 -41.80
C HIS A 107 41.37 26.25 -42.03
N ARG A 108 40.20 26.64 -41.49
CA ARG A 108 39.71 28.02 -41.58
C ARG A 108 40.58 29.02 -40.80
N ILE A 109 41.03 28.65 -39.61
CA ILE A 109 41.93 29.48 -38.80
C ILE A 109 43.27 29.67 -39.52
N LEU A 110 43.85 28.60 -40.09
CA LEU A 110 45.09 28.67 -40.86
C LEU A 110 44.94 29.56 -42.11
N HIS A 111 43.79 29.52 -42.78
CA HIS A 111 43.50 30.37 -43.94
C HIS A 111 43.46 31.86 -43.55
N SER A 112 42.72 32.22 -42.49
CA SER A 112 42.64 33.62 -42.03
C SER A 112 43.99 34.17 -41.58
N ILE A 113 44.83 33.36 -40.94
CA ILE A 113 46.20 33.77 -40.54
C ILE A 113 47.07 34.03 -41.78
N ASN A 114 46.91 33.25 -42.84
CA ASN A 114 47.68 33.41 -44.08
C ASN A 114 47.26 34.66 -44.87
N GLU A 115 45.97 35.03 -44.84
CA GLU A 115 45.46 36.25 -45.50
C GLU A 115 45.84 37.55 -44.78
N THR A 116 46.05 37.50 -43.46
CA THR A 116 46.35 38.69 -42.63
C THR A 116 47.85 38.94 -42.42
N ALA A 117 48.72 38.00 -42.78
CA ALA A 117 50.16 38.14 -42.59
C ALA A 117 50.81 39.12 -43.60
N SER A 118 51.42 40.20 -43.10
CA SER A 118 52.25 41.11 -43.90
C SER A 118 53.60 40.48 -44.30
N PRO A 119 54.18 40.83 -45.47
CA PRO A 119 55.36 40.15 -46.04
C PRO A 119 56.67 40.26 -45.24
N ASN A 120 56.73 41.09 -44.19
CA ASN A 120 57.92 41.32 -43.37
C ASN A 120 57.87 40.66 -41.97
N PHE A 121 56.81 39.92 -41.63
CA PHE A 121 56.65 39.29 -40.32
C PHE A 121 57.04 37.80 -40.37
N ASP A 122 57.95 37.36 -39.49
CA ASP A 122 58.32 35.94 -39.40
C ASP A 122 57.21 35.17 -38.65
N ILE A 123 56.29 34.56 -39.40
CA ILE A 123 55.14 33.80 -38.88
C ILE A 123 55.53 32.45 -38.24
N ARG A 124 56.78 32.00 -38.42
CA ARG A 124 57.22 30.65 -38.02
C ARG A 124 57.05 30.33 -36.53
N PRO A 125 57.35 31.25 -35.57
CA PRO A 125 57.13 31.00 -34.15
C PRO A 125 55.65 30.84 -33.80
N LEU A 126 54.78 31.65 -34.42
CA LEU A 126 53.34 31.58 -34.22
C LEU A 126 52.76 30.26 -34.75
N LEU A 127 53.15 29.86 -35.96
CA LEU A 127 52.75 28.56 -36.54
C LEU A 127 53.23 27.38 -35.70
N ARG A 128 54.43 27.46 -35.11
CA ARG A 128 54.93 26.42 -34.20
C ARG A 128 54.08 26.35 -32.92
N SER A 129 53.74 27.50 -32.34
CA SER A 129 52.87 27.60 -31.16
C SER A 129 51.44 27.11 -31.44
N LEU A 130 50.90 27.40 -32.63
CA LEU A 130 49.62 26.84 -33.07
C LEU A 130 49.70 25.33 -33.28
N GLY A 131 50.80 24.83 -33.86
CA GLY A 131 51.03 23.40 -34.03
C GLY A 131 51.04 22.64 -32.70
N THR A 132 51.66 23.21 -31.65
CA THR A 132 51.62 22.60 -30.30
C THR A 132 50.21 22.61 -29.72
N VAL A 133 49.48 23.73 -29.80
CA VAL A 133 48.10 23.83 -29.30
C VAL A 133 47.17 22.86 -30.04
N PHE A 134 47.29 22.74 -31.37
CA PHE A 134 46.48 21.78 -32.13
C PHE A 134 46.83 20.33 -31.80
N SER A 135 48.10 20.01 -31.55
CA SER A 135 48.50 18.69 -31.08
C SER A 135 47.90 18.36 -29.71
N GLU A 136 47.93 19.32 -28.78
CA GLU A 136 47.31 19.19 -27.46
C GLU A 136 45.79 19.00 -27.58
N LEU A 137 45.11 19.84 -28.36
CA LEU A 137 43.67 19.73 -28.63
C LEU A 137 43.31 18.38 -29.25
N ARG A 138 44.08 17.89 -30.22
CA ARG A 138 43.86 16.57 -30.83
C ARG A 138 44.02 15.44 -29.81
N SER A 139 45.04 15.53 -28.95
CA SER A 139 45.25 14.56 -27.88
C SER A 139 44.10 14.56 -26.87
N GLU A 140 43.58 15.74 -26.53
CA GLU A 140 42.48 15.90 -25.57
C GLU A 140 41.15 15.42 -26.16
N ILE A 141 40.87 15.71 -27.43
CA ILE A 141 39.71 15.16 -28.15
C ILE A 141 39.77 13.62 -28.16
N GLN A 142 40.94 13.04 -28.44
CA GLN A 142 41.09 11.57 -28.44
C GLN A 142 40.89 10.99 -27.02
N ARG A 143 41.39 11.68 -25.99
CA ARG A 143 41.18 11.31 -24.58
C ARG A 143 39.70 11.37 -24.20
N LEU A 144 38.97 12.41 -24.62
CA LEU A 144 37.53 12.54 -24.37
C LEU A 144 36.71 11.48 -25.11
N ARG A 145 37.08 11.15 -26.36
CA ARG A 145 36.45 10.05 -27.12
C ARG A 145 36.61 8.70 -26.40
N THR A 146 37.84 8.36 -26.00
CA THR A 146 38.11 7.11 -25.24
C THR A 146 37.42 7.09 -23.87
N LEU A 147 37.37 8.22 -23.16
CA LEU A 147 36.61 8.33 -21.91
C LEU A 147 35.11 8.12 -22.13
N LYS A 148 34.54 8.69 -23.19
CA LYS A 148 33.13 8.51 -23.53
C LYS A 148 32.81 7.06 -23.93
N GLU A 149 33.66 6.42 -24.71
CA GLU A 149 33.52 5.00 -25.10
C GLU A 149 33.58 4.08 -23.89
N THR A 150 34.56 4.29 -22.99
CA THR A 150 34.65 3.51 -21.75
C THR A 150 33.48 3.74 -20.81
N GLN A 151 32.95 4.97 -20.75
CA GLN A 151 31.74 5.27 -19.97
C GLN A 151 30.51 4.56 -20.56
N LEU A 152 30.32 4.61 -21.88
CA LEU A 152 29.22 3.92 -22.55
C LEU A 152 29.27 2.39 -22.35
N GLU A 153 30.48 1.81 -22.37
CA GLU A 153 30.63 0.37 -22.11
C GLU A 153 30.31 0.02 -20.64
N ARG A 154 30.70 0.86 -19.68
CA ARG A 154 30.30 0.69 -18.27
C ARG A 154 28.80 0.77 -18.09
N ASP A 155 28.17 1.79 -18.69
CA ASP A 155 26.72 1.99 -18.62
C ASP A 155 25.99 0.80 -19.27
N ARG A 156 26.50 0.27 -20.37
CA ARG A 156 25.97 -0.92 -21.04
C ARG A 156 26.00 -2.17 -20.15
N VAL A 157 27.13 -2.42 -19.49
CA VAL A 157 27.28 -3.55 -18.55
C VAL A 157 26.33 -3.37 -17.37
N GLN A 158 26.25 -2.17 -16.79
CA GLN A 158 25.35 -1.87 -15.67
C GLN A 158 23.87 -2.07 -16.06
N ILE A 159 23.46 -1.62 -17.25
CA ILE A 159 22.11 -1.84 -17.77
C ILE A 159 21.84 -3.35 -17.93
N GLN A 160 22.80 -4.11 -18.46
CA GLN A 160 22.65 -5.56 -18.64
C GLN A 160 22.48 -6.29 -17.29
N GLU A 161 23.24 -5.91 -16.27
CA GLU A 161 23.11 -6.46 -14.91
C GLU A 161 21.73 -6.15 -14.30
N LEU A 162 21.26 -4.90 -14.44
CA LEU A 162 19.93 -4.50 -13.97
C LEU A 162 18.82 -5.27 -14.69
N VAL A 163 18.93 -5.46 -16.01
CA VAL A 163 17.97 -6.27 -16.78
C VAL A 163 17.93 -7.70 -16.26
N GLN A 164 19.09 -8.33 -16.05
CA GLN A 164 19.16 -9.70 -15.51
C GLN A 164 18.61 -9.79 -14.08
N GLN A 165 18.81 -8.76 -13.26
CA GLN A 165 18.22 -8.71 -11.92
C GLN A 165 16.69 -8.64 -12.00
N VAL A 166 16.14 -7.72 -12.80
CA VAL A 166 14.70 -7.56 -12.99
C VAL A 166 14.07 -8.84 -13.56
N GLU A 167 14.75 -9.54 -14.46
CA GLU A 167 14.28 -10.82 -15.00
C GLU A 167 14.21 -11.93 -13.93
N ARG A 168 15.23 -12.02 -13.06
CA ARG A 168 15.24 -12.96 -11.93
C ARG A 168 14.11 -12.66 -10.95
N GLU A 169 13.95 -11.41 -10.54
CA GLU A 169 12.86 -10.97 -9.66
C GLU A 169 11.49 -11.23 -10.28
N ARG A 170 11.33 -10.96 -11.58
CA ARG A 170 10.10 -11.26 -12.32
C ARG A 170 9.82 -12.76 -12.37
N SER A 171 10.84 -13.62 -12.50
CA SER A 171 10.67 -15.08 -12.47
C SER A 171 10.21 -15.54 -11.09
N HIS A 172 10.86 -15.08 -10.02
CA HIS A 172 10.48 -15.42 -8.65
C HIS A 172 9.04 -14.97 -8.34
N ALA A 173 8.67 -13.75 -8.71
CA ALA A 173 7.31 -13.24 -8.53
C ALA A 173 6.27 -14.09 -9.27
N LYS A 174 6.58 -14.61 -10.48
CA LYS A 174 5.68 -15.52 -11.21
C LYS A 174 5.49 -16.85 -10.47
N ASP A 175 6.56 -17.43 -9.93
CA ASP A 175 6.50 -18.68 -9.18
C ASP A 175 5.71 -18.52 -7.88
N ASP A 176 5.88 -17.41 -7.18
CA ASP A 176 5.11 -17.11 -5.98
C ASP A 176 3.63 -16.91 -6.30
N ILE A 177 3.29 -16.16 -7.36
CA ILE A 177 1.89 -16.03 -7.82
C ILE A 177 1.31 -17.42 -8.16
N ARG A 178 2.09 -18.31 -8.77
CA ARG A 178 1.65 -19.68 -9.06
C ARG A 178 1.38 -20.48 -7.78
N LYS A 179 2.26 -20.41 -6.79
CA LYS A 179 2.08 -21.05 -5.47
C LYS A 179 0.84 -20.52 -4.76
N TYR A 180 0.66 -19.20 -4.69
CA TYR A 180 -0.51 -18.58 -4.07
C TYR A 180 -1.81 -18.98 -4.77
N ARG A 181 -1.83 -19.04 -6.10
CA ARG A 181 -3.00 -19.52 -6.86
C ARG A 181 -3.33 -20.98 -6.54
N GLN A 182 -2.32 -21.83 -6.41
CA GLN A 182 -2.53 -23.24 -6.07
C GLN A 182 -3.07 -23.39 -4.63
N ALA A 183 -2.47 -22.69 -3.67
CA ALA A 183 -2.92 -22.69 -2.28
C ALA A 183 -4.36 -22.16 -2.16
N TYR A 184 -4.69 -21.09 -2.88
CA TYR A 184 -6.05 -20.55 -2.92
C TYR A 184 -7.06 -21.56 -3.50
N LYS A 185 -6.71 -22.24 -4.60
CA LYS A 185 -7.56 -23.28 -5.19
C LYS A 185 -7.82 -24.43 -4.22
N GLN A 186 -6.78 -24.89 -3.52
CA GLN A 186 -6.90 -25.95 -2.54
C GLN A 186 -7.79 -25.51 -1.36
N ARG A 187 -7.52 -24.33 -0.78
CA ARG A 187 -8.32 -23.79 0.31
C ARG A 187 -9.79 -23.62 -0.06
N LYS A 188 -10.07 -23.22 -1.31
CA LYS A 188 -11.44 -23.12 -1.82
C LYS A 188 -12.12 -24.49 -1.87
N ALA A 189 -11.42 -25.52 -2.37
CA ALA A 189 -11.95 -26.88 -2.41
C ALA A 189 -12.22 -27.43 -0.99
N ASP A 190 -11.32 -27.18 -0.04
CA ASP A 190 -11.50 -27.58 1.36
C ASP A 190 -12.74 -26.95 1.98
N LEU A 191 -12.96 -25.64 1.75
CA LEU A 191 -14.15 -24.92 2.24
C LEU A 191 -15.43 -25.40 1.57
N GLU A 192 -15.39 -25.76 0.29
CA GLU A 192 -16.54 -26.33 -0.43
C GLU A 192 -16.92 -27.72 0.14
N GLU A 193 -15.93 -28.54 0.48
CA GLU A 193 -16.18 -29.84 1.14
C GLU A 193 -16.67 -29.67 2.58
N GLU A 194 -16.09 -28.76 3.36
CA GLU A 194 -16.57 -28.44 4.72
C GLU A 194 -18.04 -27.97 4.69
N LYS A 195 -18.38 -27.08 3.75
CA LYS A 195 -19.76 -26.66 3.53
C LYS A 195 -20.68 -27.83 3.22
N ARG A 196 -20.25 -28.78 2.39
CA ARG A 196 -21.03 -29.97 2.05
C ARG A 196 -21.26 -30.87 3.27
N VAL A 197 -20.23 -31.09 4.08
CA VAL A 197 -20.33 -31.86 5.33
C VAL A 197 -21.31 -31.21 6.30
N MET A 198 -21.22 -29.89 6.50
CA MET A 198 -22.13 -29.15 7.37
C MET A 198 -23.58 -29.21 6.87
N GLN A 199 -23.79 -29.16 5.55
CA GLN A 199 -25.12 -29.30 4.95
C GLN A 199 -25.71 -30.69 5.21
N ASP A 200 -24.92 -31.76 5.05
CA ASP A 200 -25.36 -33.13 5.35
C ASP A 200 -25.70 -33.32 6.84
N GLN A 201 -24.90 -32.74 7.75
CA GLN A 201 -25.19 -32.76 9.19
C GLN A 201 -26.51 -32.03 9.51
N LEU A 202 -26.74 -30.88 8.88
CA LEU A 202 -27.95 -30.11 9.06
C LEU A 202 -29.19 -30.86 8.54
N ASP A 203 -29.07 -31.57 7.42
CA ASP A 203 -30.16 -32.38 6.88
C ASP A 203 -30.44 -33.62 7.75
N LYS A 204 -29.41 -34.27 8.32
CA LYS A 204 -29.58 -35.32 9.33
C LYS A 204 -30.26 -34.82 10.60
N ALA A 205 -29.85 -33.65 11.10
CA ALA A 205 -30.47 -33.04 12.27
C ALA A 205 -31.95 -32.71 12.02
N ARG A 206 -32.27 -32.18 10.84
CA ARG A 206 -33.66 -31.94 10.41
C ARG A 206 -34.48 -33.23 10.40
N GLN A 207 -33.96 -34.31 9.81
CA GLN A 207 -34.64 -35.61 9.81
C GLN A 207 -34.89 -36.11 11.24
N SER A 208 -33.90 -36.00 12.13
CA SER A 208 -34.06 -36.38 13.54
C SER A 208 -35.14 -35.56 14.25
N ILE A 209 -35.21 -34.25 13.99
CA ILE A 209 -36.25 -33.37 14.55
C ILE A 209 -37.64 -33.80 14.06
N VAL A 210 -37.78 -34.10 12.77
CA VAL A 210 -39.05 -34.58 12.19
C VAL A 210 -39.49 -35.88 12.86
N LEU A 211 -38.58 -36.87 12.98
CA LEU A 211 -38.88 -38.15 13.63
C LEU A 211 -39.31 -37.96 15.10
N ALA A 212 -38.56 -37.16 15.86
CA ALA A 212 -38.89 -36.87 17.26
C ALA A 212 -40.25 -36.15 17.38
N THR A 213 -40.57 -35.25 16.45
CA THR A 213 -41.85 -34.54 16.40
C THR A 213 -43.00 -35.51 16.15
N THR A 214 -42.86 -36.43 15.20
CA THR A 214 -43.89 -37.46 14.92
C THR A 214 -44.08 -38.42 16.09
N GLN A 215 -42.99 -38.81 16.77
CA GLN A 215 -43.08 -39.61 18.00
C GLN A 215 -43.80 -38.85 19.11
N LEU A 216 -43.48 -37.58 19.32
CA LEU A 216 -44.15 -36.75 20.32
C LEU A 216 -45.65 -36.64 20.04
N GLN A 217 -46.06 -36.43 18.79
CA GLN A 217 -47.46 -36.40 18.38
C GLN A 217 -48.16 -37.74 18.67
N THR A 218 -47.52 -38.86 18.35
CA THR A 218 -48.06 -40.20 18.62
C THR A 218 -48.27 -40.42 20.13
N ASN A 219 -47.28 -40.05 20.94
CA ASN A 219 -47.36 -40.14 22.39
C ASN A 219 -48.45 -39.21 22.96
N GLN A 220 -48.62 -38.00 22.41
CA GLN A 220 -49.71 -37.10 22.79
C GLN A 220 -51.08 -37.68 22.50
N HIS A 221 -51.28 -38.35 21.36
CA HIS A 221 -52.52 -39.04 21.04
C HIS A 221 -52.78 -40.21 22.00
N GLU A 222 -51.75 -41.01 22.32
CA GLU A 222 -51.89 -42.12 23.26
C GLU A 222 -52.21 -41.64 24.68
N LEU A 223 -51.53 -40.60 25.17
CA LEU A 223 -51.83 -39.97 26.45
C LEU A 223 -53.28 -39.47 26.51
N THR A 224 -53.77 -38.86 25.42
CA THR A 224 -55.16 -38.41 25.32
C THR A 224 -56.14 -39.58 25.40
N ARG A 225 -55.85 -40.69 24.70
CA ARG A 225 -56.65 -41.92 24.76
C ARG A 225 -56.69 -42.52 26.17
N LEU A 226 -55.53 -42.71 26.79
CA LEU A 226 -55.41 -43.28 28.14
C LEU A 226 -56.10 -42.40 29.18
N THR A 227 -55.99 -41.08 29.06
CA THR A 227 -56.72 -40.13 29.91
C THR A 227 -58.23 -40.34 29.81
N GLY A 228 -58.75 -40.53 28.59
CA GLY A 228 -60.15 -40.86 28.36
C GLY A 228 -60.58 -42.18 29.01
N GLU A 229 -59.75 -43.22 28.92
CA GLU A 229 -60.01 -44.52 29.56
C GLU A 229 -60.03 -44.44 31.09
N VAL A 230 -59.06 -43.73 31.68
CA VAL A 230 -59.04 -43.48 33.14
C VAL A 230 -60.32 -42.77 33.58
N ASP A 231 -60.80 -41.78 32.84
CA ASP A 231 -62.04 -41.09 33.17
C ASP A 231 -63.29 -41.97 33.02
N GLN A 232 -63.31 -42.87 32.03
CA GLN A 232 -64.37 -43.87 31.90
C GLN A 232 -64.38 -44.86 33.07
N LEU A 233 -63.20 -45.36 33.47
CA LEU A 233 -63.04 -46.25 34.62
C LEU A 233 -63.43 -45.57 35.93
N ARG A 234 -63.06 -44.29 36.11
CA ARG A 234 -63.53 -43.48 37.25
C ARG A 234 -65.05 -43.38 37.28
N LYS A 235 -65.68 -43.08 36.14
CA LYS A 235 -67.14 -43.01 36.02
C LYS A 235 -67.81 -44.35 36.31
N SER A 236 -67.27 -45.48 35.83
CA SER A 236 -67.84 -46.81 36.07
C SER A 236 -67.68 -47.22 37.54
N SER A 237 -66.52 -46.98 38.14
CA SER A 237 -66.25 -47.20 39.57
C SER A 237 -67.24 -46.44 40.46
N LEU A 238 -67.48 -45.16 40.18
CA LEU A 238 -68.48 -44.36 40.90
C LEU A 238 -69.91 -44.96 40.78
N ARG A 239 -70.29 -45.50 39.61
CA ARG A 239 -71.58 -46.19 39.45
C ARG A 239 -71.65 -47.47 40.27
N TYR A 240 -70.60 -48.28 40.27
CA TYR A 240 -70.54 -49.50 41.08
C TYR A 240 -70.59 -49.19 42.57
N GLN A 241 -69.87 -48.15 43.03
CA GLN A 241 -69.91 -47.68 44.40
C GLN A 241 -71.34 -47.28 44.80
N LYS A 242 -72.03 -46.49 43.98
CA LYS A 242 -73.45 -46.12 44.20
C LYS A 242 -74.35 -47.35 44.28
N LYS A 243 -74.21 -48.31 43.35
CA LYS A 243 -74.97 -49.57 43.37
C LYS A 243 -74.71 -50.39 44.63
N TYR A 244 -73.45 -50.52 45.05
CA TYR A 244 -73.07 -51.22 46.26
C TYR A 244 -73.70 -50.60 47.50
N HIS A 245 -73.64 -49.26 47.64
CA HIS A 245 -74.30 -48.57 48.76
C HIS A 245 -75.82 -48.78 48.76
N ALA A 246 -76.48 -48.71 47.60
CA ALA A 246 -77.91 -48.96 47.47
C ALA A 246 -78.30 -50.40 47.86
N LEU A 247 -77.57 -51.41 47.38
CA LEU A 247 -77.77 -52.82 47.75
C LEU A 247 -77.55 -53.04 49.25
N ARG A 248 -76.50 -52.44 49.82
CA ARG A 248 -76.21 -52.52 51.26
C ARG A 248 -77.30 -51.88 52.11
N GLN A 249 -77.87 -50.76 51.65
CA GLN A 249 -79.00 -50.10 52.31
C GLN A 249 -80.26 -51.00 52.25
N SER A 250 -80.58 -51.53 51.08
CA SER A 250 -81.70 -52.48 50.90
C SER A 250 -81.56 -53.71 51.80
N GLN A 251 -80.36 -54.30 51.88
CA GLN A 251 -80.09 -55.43 52.76
C GLN A 251 -80.29 -55.08 54.24
N ARG A 252 -79.90 -53.88 54.67
CA ARG A 252 -80.16 -53.40 56.04
C ARG A 252 -81.66 -53.25 56.30
N SER A 253 -82.40 -52.66 55.36
CA SER A 253 -83.86 -52.53 55.47
C SER A 253 -84.57 -53.88 55.53
N LEU A 254 -84.16 -54.85 54.70
CA LEU A 254 -84.69 -56.23 54.74
C LEU A 254 -84.40 -56.91 56.08
N LYS A 255 -83.17 -56.80 56.60
CA LYS A 255 -82.81 -57.34 57.93
C LYS A 255 -83.65 -56.73 59.05
N GLN A 256 -83.88 -55.42 59.00
CA GLN A 256 -84.70 -54.72 59.98
C GLN A 256 -86.18 -55.11 59.89
N SER A 257 -86.73 -55.27 58.68
CA SER A 257 -88.11 -55.78 58.51
C SER A 257 -88.27 -57.23 58.95
N ALA A 258 -87.23 -58.06 58.80
CA ALA A 258 -87.24 -59.44 59.26
C ALA A 258 -87.16 -59.55 60.79
N SER A 259 -86.40 -58.67 61.48
CA SER A 259 -86.35 -58.68 62.95
C SER A 259 -87.70 -58.26 63.57
N VAL A 260 -88.36 -57.24 63.01
CA VAL A 260 -89.70 -56.79 63.48
C VAL A 260 -90.75 -57.90 63.36
N ARG A 261 -90.71 -58.71 62.29
CA ARG A 261 -91.64 -59.85 62.14
C ARG A 261 -91.40 -60.98 63.16
N ILE A 262 -90.16 -61.17 63.62
CA ILE A 262 -89.85 -62.19 64.63
C ILE A 262 -90.32 -61.72 66.01
N ASP A 263 -90.29 -60.41 66.28
CA ASP A 263 -90.82 -59.85 67.53
C ASP A 263 -92.36 -59.88 67.57
N ASP A 264 -93.07 -59.67 66.44
CA ASP A 264 -94.54 -59.79 66.36
C ASP A 264 -95.06 -61.23 66.49
N GLU A 265 -94.28 -62.26 66.16
CA GLU A 265 -94.66 -63.67 66.33
C GLU A 265 -94.38 -64.21 67.75
N LEU A 266 -93.65 -63.48 68.59
CA LEU A 266 -93.34 -63.85 69.98
C LEU A 266 -94.25 -63.18 71.03
N GLU A 267 -95.19 -62.32 70.61
CA GLU A 267 -96.15 -61.62 71.48
C GLU A 267 -97.55 -62.28 71.52
N VAL A 268 -97.65 -63.55 71.11
CA VAL A 268 -98.87 -64.38 71.21
C VAL A 268 -98.59 -65.64 72.06
N VAL A 269 -98.33 -65.45 73.35
CA VAL A 269 -98.59 -66.43 74.42
C VAL A 269 -99.04 -65.69 75.67
#